data_AF-A0A1U7NCM3-F1
#
_entry.id   AF-A0A1U7NCM3-F1
#
_cell.length_a   1.000
_cell.length_b   1.000
_cell.length_c   1.000
_cell.angle_alpha   90.00
_cell.angle_beta   90.00
_cell.angle_gamma   90.00
#
_symmetry.space_group_name_H-M   'P 1'
#
loop_
_entity.id
_entity.type
_entity.pdbx_description
1 polymer ?
#
loop_
_entity_poly.entity_id
_entity_poly.type
_entity_poly.pdbx_seq_one_letter_code
_entity_poly.pdbx_strand_id
1 'polypeptide(L)'
;MTKAEFKEVLTNAIGGTAYGDEVIADLVEHFDETGKYAQTAKDRLDERKGTLEGWAKKHAAEGDAAKAAEEEAKVAIVEKALAAIK
;
A
#
# COMPACT_ATOMS: atom_id res chain seq x y z
N MET A 1 16.68 -0.36 -9.16
CA MET A 1 16.14 -1.72 -9.34
C MET A 1 15.35 -1.78 -10.63
N THR A 2 15.25 -2.94 -11.26
CA THR A 2 14.37 -3.20 -12.41
C THR A 2 12.93 -3.42 -11.93
N LYS A 3 11.95 -3.35 -12.85
CA LYS A 3 10.54 -3.68 -12.55
C LYS A 3 10.38 -5.10 -11.99
N ALA A 4 11.20 -6.06 -12.44
CA ALA A 4 11.20 -7.43 -11.95
C ALA A 4 11.73 -7.53 -10.51
N GLU A 5 12.88 -6.90 -10.23
CA GLU A 5 13.45 -6.82 -8.89
C GLU A 5 12.50 -6.10 -7.91
N PHE A 6 11.86 -5.02 -8.35
CA PHE A 6 10.87 -4.29 -7.55
C PHE A 6 9.66 -5.16 -7.19
N LYS A 7 9.11 -5.89 -8.17
CA LYS A 7 8.02 -6.84 -7.93
C LYS A 7 8.44 -7.91 -6.94
N GLU A 8 9.63 -8.47 -7.08
CA GLU A 8 10.15 -9.50 -6.19
C GLU A 8 10.30 -8.99 -4.75
N VAL A 9 10.91 -7.81 -4.56
CA VAL A 9 11.05 -7.16 -3.26
C VAL A 9 9.69 -6.98 -2.58
N LEU A 10 8.69 -6.47 -3.29
CA LEU A 10 7.36 -6.30 -2.74
C LEU A 10 6.65 -7.64 -2.48
N THR A 11 6.77 -8.60 -3.39
CA THR A 11 6.17 -9.94 -3.22
C THR A 11 6.69 -10.62 -1.96
N ASN A 12 8.00 -10.53 -1.69
CA ASN A 12 8.61 -11.07 -0.48
C ASN A 12 8.16 -10.33 0.79
N ALA A 13 7.86 -9.03 0.70
CA ALA A 13 7.49 -8.22 1.85
C ALA A 13 6.00 -8.31 2.22
N ILE A 14 5.12 -8.34 1.21
CA ILE A 14 3.67 -8.15 1.40
C ILE A 14 2.80 -9.12 0.59
N GLY A 15 3.38 -9.96 -0.27
CA GLY A 15 2.62 -10.89 -1.11
C GLY A 15 1.96 -12.03 -0.31
N GLY A 16 1.04 -12.73 -0.98
CA GLY A 16 0.32 -13.87 -0.39
C GLY A 16 -0.90 -13.47 0.44
N THR A 17 -1.29 -12.20 0.38
CA THR A 17 -2.57 -11.69 0.88
C THR A 17 -3.29 -10.96 -0.24
N ALA A 18 -4.62 -11.04 -0.28
CA ALA A 18 -5.40 -10.39 -1.34
C ALA A 18 -5.09 -8.88 -1.47
N TYR A 19 -4.97 -8.18 -0.33
CA TYR A 19 -4.64 -6.75 -0.34
C TYR A 19 -3.18 -6.47 -0.70
N GLY A 20 -2.24 -7.28 -0.20
CA GLY A 20 -0.84 -7.13 -0.57
C GLY A 20 -0.60 -7.37 -2.07
N ASP A 21 -1.25 -8.38 -2.64
CA ASP A 21 -1.17 -8.68 -4.07
C ASP A 21 -1.78 -7.56 -4.93
N GLU A 22 -2.87 -6.92 -4.47
CA GLU A 22 -3.43 -5.71 -5.09
C GLU A 22 -2.43 -4.55 -5.08
N VAL A 23 -1.81 -4.27 -3.93
CA VAL A 23 -0.80 -3.21 -3.80
C VAL A 23 0.41 -3.48 -4.70
N ILE A 24 0.87 -4.73 -4.79
CA ILE A 24 1.95 -5.12 -5.70
C ILE A 24 1.54 -4.85 -7.15
N ALA A 25 0.34 -5.23 -7.56
CA ALA A 25 -0.14 -5.05 -8.92
C ALA A 25 -0.16 -3.57 -9.33
N ASP A 26 -0.74 -2.71 -8.49
CA ASP A 26 -0.80 -1.25 -8.70
C ASP A 26 0.60 -0.63 -8.81
N LEU A 27 1.50 -0.94 -7.87
CA LEU A 27 2.85 -0.37 -7.89
C LEU A 27 3.68 -0.86 -9.08
N VAL A 28 3.50 -2.12 -9.50
CA VAL A 28 4.19 -2.68 -10.66
C VAL A 28 3.64 -2.08 -11.96
N GLU A 29 2.32 -1.88 -12.06
CA GLU A 29 1.69 -1.22 -13.20
C GLU A 29 2.29 0.16 -13.44
N HIS A 30 2.46 0.94 -12.36
CA HIS A 30 2.95 2.32 -12.42
C HIS A 30 4.46 2.48 -12.18
N PHE A 31 5.24 1.40 -12.20
CA PHE A 31 6.68 1.43 -11.88
C PHE A 31 7.49 2.42 -12.74
N ASP A 32 7.21 2.48 -14.04
CA ASP A 32 7.90 3.36 -15.01
C ASP A 32 7.01 4.55 -15.43
N GLU A 33 6.03 4.93 -14.61
CA GLU A 33 5.15 6.04 -14.94
C GLU A 33 5.93 7.36 -14.99
N THR A 34 5.74 8.12 -16.06
CA THR A 34 6.42 9.40 -16.29
C THR A 34 5.43 10.48 -16.72
N GLY A 35 5.73 11.73 -16.37
CA GLY A 35 4.87 12.88 -16.68
C GLY A 35 4.79 13.89 -15.55
N LYS A 36 4.14 15.03 -15.80
CA LYS A 36 4.02 16.15 -14.85
C LYS A 36 3.35 15.75 -13.52
N TYR A 37 2.47 14.75 -13.56
CA TYR A 37 1.69 14.25 -12.43
C TYR A 37 1.95 12.78 -12.13
N ALA A 38 3.06 12.22 -12.63
CA ALA A 38 3.43 10.85 -12.32
C ALA A 38 3.79 10.74 -10.83
N GLN A 39 3.27 9.70 -10.18
CA GLN A 39 3.53 9.45 -8.77
C GLN A 39 4.63 8.41 -8.62
N THR A 40 5.54 8.62 -7.68
CA THR A 40 6.46 7.56 -7.30
C THR A 40 5.72 6.45 -6.54
N ALA A 41 6.30 5.26 -6.47
CA ALA A 41 5.77 4.19 -5.62
C ALA A 41 5.60 4.63 -4.16
N LYS A 42 6.50 5.49 -3.65
CA LYS A 42 6.39 6.07 -2.31
C LYS A 42 5.18 6.98 -2.18
N ASP A 43 4.95 7.88 -3.15
CA ASP A 43 3.80 8.81 -3.10
C ASP A 43 2.49 8.04 -3.09
N ARG A 44 2.36 7.01 -3.94
CA ARG A 44 1.20 6.11 -3.99
C ARG A 44 0.97 5.40 -2.66
N LEU A 45 2.02 4.89 -2.04
CA LEU A 45 1.93 4.22 -0.73
C LEU A 45 1.58 5.19 0.41
N ASP A 46 2.13 6.41 0.42
CA ASP A 46 1.81 7.42 1.43
C ASP A 46 0.35 7.88 1.33
N GLU A 47 -0.15 8.12 0.11
CA GLU A 47 -1.57 8.46 -0.12
C GLU A 47 -2.51 7.32 0.28
N ARG A 48 -2.14 6.08 -0.09
CA ARG A 48 -2.88 4.87 0.30
C ARG A 48 -2.92 4.75 1.83
N LYS A 49 -1.78 4.92 2.51
CA LYS A 49 -1.69 4.90 3.98
C LYS A 49 -2.59 5.96 4.61
N GLY A 50 -2.50 7.21 4.16
CA GLY A 50 -3.31 8.32 4.69
C GLY A 50 -4.82 8.07 4.53
N THR A 51 -5.22 7.46 3.40
CA THR A 51 -6.62 7.08 3.16
C THR A 51 -7.10 6.00 4.13
N LEU A 52 -6.32 4.93 4.31
CA LEU A 52 -6.65 3.84 5.23
C LEU A 52 -6.74 4.31 6.69
N GLU A 53 -5.76 5.11 7.15
CA GLU A 53 -5.80 5.70 8.49
C GLU A 53 -7.01 6.61 8.70
N GLY A 54 -7.43 7.33 7.67
CA GLY A 54 -8.66 8.13 7.68
C GLY A 54 -9.90 7.27 7.88
N TRP A 55 -10.01 6.15 7.15
CA TRP A 55 -11.11 5.21 7.30
C TRP A 55 -11.11 4.47 8.64
N ALA A 56 -9.94 4.05 9.12
CA ALA A 56 -9.80 3.42 10.44
C ALA A 56 -10.33 4.35 11.55
N LYS A 57 -9.92 5.62 11.54
CA LYS A 57 -10.41 6.65 12.48
C LYS A 57 -11.92 6.85 12.38
N LYS A 58 -12.46 6.91 11.15
CA LYS A 58 -13.89 7.07 10.93
C LYS A 58 -14.69 5.88 11.46
N HIS A 59 -14.29 4.65 11.15
CA HIS A 59 -14.95 3.45 11.62
C HIS A 59 -14.89 3.32 13.15
N ALA A 60 -13.76 3.66 13.76
CA ALA A 60 -13.63 3.70 15.22
C ALA A 60 -14.60 4.73 15.85
N ALA A 61 -14.73 5.92 15.25
CA ALA A 61 -15.66 6.95 15.72
C ALA A 61 -17.14 6.55 15.56
N GLU A 62 -17.45 5.72 14.56
CA GLU A 62 -18.78 5.15 14.31
C GLU A 62 -19.07 3.91 15.18
N GLY A 63 -18.10 3.43 15.98
CA GLY A 63 -18.23 2.23 16.80
C GLY A 63 -18.07 0.92 16.04
N ASP A 64 -17.64 0.95 14.77
CA ASP A 64 -17.40 -0.23 13.93
C ASP A 64 -15.96 -0.72 14.10
N ALA A 65 -15.71 -1.37 15.25
CA ALA A 65 -14.38 -1.86 15.60
C ALA A 65 -13.83 -2.90 14.61
N ALA A 66 -14.71 -3.67 13.96
CA ALA A 66 -14.30 -4.69 12.99
C ALA A 66 -13.73 -4.05 11.72
N LYS A 67 -14.43 -3.04 11.16
CA LYS A 67 -13.90 -2.30 10.01
C LYS A 67 -12.68 -1.48 10.35
N ALA A 68 -12.63 -0.86 11.53
CA ALA A 68 -11.44 -0.15 11.97
C ALA A 68 -10.20 -1.07 12.01
N ALA A 69 -10.35 -2.28 12.56
CA ALA A 69 -9.28 -3.27 12.60
C ALA A 69 -8.88 -3.78 11.19
N GLU A 70 -9.83 -3.89 10.26
CA GLU A 70 -9.55 -4.25 8.87
C GLU A 70 -8.69 -3.18 8.18
N GLU A 71 -9.01 -1.90 8.35
CA GLU A 71 -8.23 -0.80 7.79
C GLU A 71 -6.83 -0.71 8.41
N GLU A 72 -6.69 -0.90 9.72
CA GLU A 72 -5.38 -0.95 10.40
C GLU A 72 -4.53 -2.15 9.92
N ALA A 73 -5.14 -3.31 9.64
CA ALA A 73 -4.42 -4.44 9.05
C ALA A 73 -3.89 -4.12 7.65
N LYS A 74 -4.63 -3.34 6.85
CA LYS A 74 -4.18 -2.83 5.55
C LYS A 74 -3.06 -1.80 5.72
N VAL A 75 -3.13 -0.91 6.72
CA VAL A 75 -2.06 0.06 7.03
C VAL A 75 -0.75 -0.69 7.30
N ALA A 76 -0.77 -1.75 8.11
CA ALA A 76 0.42 -2.54 8.40
C ALA A 76 1.06 -3.18 7.15
N ILE A 77 0.25 -3.55 6.13
CA ILE A 77 0.75 -4.02 4.84
C ILE A 77 1.46 -2.88 4.09
N VAL A 78 0.84 -1.70 4.02
CA VAL A 78 1.42 -0.52 3.35
C VAL A 78 2.74 -0.10 4.02
N GLU A 79 2.84 -0.17 5.34
CA GLU A 79 4.08 0.13 6.06
C GLU A 79 5.21 -0.85 5.75
N LYS A 80 4.90 -2.14 5.62
CA LYS A 80 5.88 -3.16 5.17
C LYS A 80 6.35 -2.87 3.74
N ALA A 81 5.44 -2.46 2.85
CA ALA A 81 5.79 -2.09 1.49
C ALA A 81 6.72 -0.87 1.46
N LEU A 82 6.39 0.19 2.21
CA LEU A 82 7.24 1.39 2.36
C LEU A 82 8.63 1.05 2.90
N ALA A 83 8.72 0.12 3.84
CA ALA A 83 10.00 -0.34 4.38
C ALA A 83 10.82 -1.13 3.35
N ALA A 84 10.16 -1.90 2.47
CA ALA A 84 10.82 -2.74 1.49
C ALA A 84 11.43 -1.96 0.31
N ILE A 85 10.86 -0.80 -0.04
CA ILE A 85 11.30 0.02 -1.18
C ILE A 85 12.24 1.17 -0.80
N LYS A 86 12.61 1.28 0.48
CA LYS A 86 13.53 2.30 1.01
C LYS A 86 14.98 2.07 0.59
#